data_AF-A0A8S9KFY8-F1
#
_entry.id   AF-A0A8S9KFY8-F1
#
_cell.length_a   1.000
_cell.length_b   1.000
_cell.length_c   1.000
_cell.angle_alpha   90.00
_cell.angle_beta   90.00
_cell.angle_gamma   90.00
#
_symmetry.space_group_name_H-M   'P 1'
#
loop_
_entity.id
_entity.type
_entity.pdbx_description
1 polymer ?
#
loop_
_entity_poly.entity_id
_entity_poly.type
_entity_poly.pdbx_seq_one_letter_code
_entity_poly.pdbx_strand_id
1 'polypeptide(L)'
;YKNIVVLHFSTNLISFVILSGYSFWGKEKLFILNSWVQEFLYNLSDTIKAFSILLLTDLCIGFHSPHGWELMIGYIYKDFGFAHYEQILSGLVSTFPVILDTIFKYWIFRYLNRVSPSLVVIYHAIND
;
A
#
# COMPACT_ATOMS: atom_id res chain seq x y z
N TYR A 1 43.66 10.35 -25.62
CA TYR A 1 43.49 9.85 -24.25
C TYR A 1 42.95 10.89 -23.27
N LYS A 2 43.64 12.01 -22.99
CA LYS A 2 43.19 13.00 -21.99
C LYS A 2 41.78 13.58 -22.24
N ASN A 3 41.44 13.92 -23.48
CA ASN A 3 40.10 14.41 -23.83
C ASN A 3 38.98 13.36 -23.65
N ILE A 4 39.27 12.08 -23.88
CA ILE A 4 38.29 10.99 -23.72
C ILE A 4 37.96 10.79 -22.24
N VAL A 5 38.98 10.82 -21.36
CA VAL A 5 38.79 10.72 -19.91
C VAL A 5 37.96 11.88 -19.36
N VAL A 6 38.22 13.11 -19.83
CA VAL A 6 37.44 14.30 -19.43
C VAL A 6 35.99 14.18 -19.89
N LEU A 7 35.74 13.67 -21.10
CA LEU A 7 34.39 13.50 -21.65
C LEU A 7 33.60 12.45 -20.86
N HIS A 8 34.20 11.29 -20.55
CA HIS A 8 33.55 10.28 -19.71
C HIS A 8 33.28 10.78 -18.29
N PHE A 9 34.20 11.54 -17.70
CA PHE A 9 34.00 12.13 -16.38
C PHE A 9 32.82 13.12 -16.36
N SER A 10 32.72 14.00 -17.37
CA SER A 10 31.60 14.93 -17.53
C SER A 10 30.26 14.22 -17.72
N THR A 11 30.21 13.18 -18.56
CA THR A 11 28.97 12.40 -18.77
C THR A 11 28.52 11.70 -17.49
N ASN A 12 29.45 11.12 -16.73
CA ASN A 12 29.14 10.47 -15.46
C ASN A 12 28.63 11.48 -14.41
N LEU A 13 29.24 12.67 -14.35
CA LEU A 13 28.80 13.76 -13.48
C LEU A 13 27.36 14.19 -13.80
N ILE A 14 27.05 14.38 -15.09
CA ILE A 14 25.71 14.77 -15.55
C ILE A 14 24.69 13.68 -15.22
N SER A 15 25.02 12.42 -15.45
CA SER A 15 24.16 11.28 -15.11
C SER A 15 23.86 11.22 -13.61
N PHE A 16 24.87 11.43 -12.77
CA PHE A 16 24.72 11.46 -11.32
C PHE A 16 23.81 12.60 -10.86
N VAL A 17 23.99 13.80 -11.42
CA VAL A 17 23.12 14.96 -11.13
C VAL A 17 21.67 14.68 -11.52
N ILE A 18 21.42 14.14 -12.71
CA ILE A 18 20.06 13.80 -13.16
C ILE A 18 19.42 12.75 -12.23
N LEU A 19 20.16 11.69 -11.88
CA LEU A 19 19.65 10.63 -11.02
C LEU A 19 19.34 11.14 -9.60
N SER A 20 20.21 11.98 -9.05
CA SER A 20 20.01 12.61 -7.74
C SER A 20 18.82 13.56 -7.72
N GLY A 21 18.63 14.37 -8.77
CA GLY A 21 17.50 15.28 -8.92
C GLY A 21 16.17 14.52 -9.02
N TYR A 22 16.13 13.44 -9.81
CA TYR A 22 14.95 12.58 -9.92
C TYR A 22 14.60 11.88 -8.59
N SER A 23 15.63 11.39 -7.87
CA SER A 23 15.43 10.77 -6.55
C SER A 23 14.91 11.77 -5.52
N PHE A 24 15.42 13.00 -5.53
CA PHE A 24 14.96 14.06 -4.62
C PHE A 24 13.50 14.45 -4.90
N TRP A 25 13.13 14.65 -6.17
CA TRP A 25 11.75 14.96 -6.55
C TRP A 25 10.78 13.82 -6.21
N GLY A 26 11.24 12.57 -6.32
CA GLY A 26 10.48 11.40 -5.87
C GLY A 26 10.17 11.45 -4.37
N LYS A 27 11.13 11.87 -3.54
CA LYS A 27 10.93 11.98 -2.07
C LYS A 27 9.91 13.04 -1.70
N GLU A 28 9.92 14.20 -2.36
CA GLU A 28 8.96 15.26 -2.10
C GLU A 28 7.53 14.85 -2.48
N LYS A 29 7.36 14.18 -3.63
CA LYS A 29 6.06 13.60 -4.02
C LYS A 29 5.57 12.58 -3.01
N LEU A 30 6.45 11.71 -2.49
CA LEU A 30 6.09 10.75 -1.46
C LEU A 30 5.71 11.44 -0.14
N PHE A 31 6.39 12.52 0.23
CA PHE A 31 6.06 13.30 1.42
C PHE A 31 4.69 13.98 1.29
N ILE A 32 4.40 14.58 0.14
CA ILE A 32 3.10 15.20 -0.16
C ILE A 32 2.00 14.14 -0.17
N LEU A 33 2.21 13.00 -0.84
CA LEU A 33 1.28 11.87 -0.82
C LEU A 33 1.02 11.37 0.60
N ASN A 34 2.06 11.19 1.41
CA ASN A 34 1.90 10.74 2.80
C ASN A 34 1.10 11.75 3.63
N SER A 35 1.36 13.05 3.45
CA SER A 35 0.63 14.12 4.14
C SER A 35 -0.83 14.16 3.68
N TRP A 36 -1.07 14.09 2.37
CA TRP A 36 -2.41 14.07 1.78
C TRP A 36 -3.23 12.85 2.21
N VAL A 37 -2.62 11.66 2.21
CA VAL A 37 -3.25 10.44 2.72
C VAL A 37 -3.58 10.59 4.20
N GLN A 38 -2.66 11.12 5.02
CA GLN A 38 -2.96 11.37 6.43
C GLN A 38 -4.13 12.33 6.61
N GLU A 39 -4.11 13.48 5.94
CA GLU A 39 -5.17 14.48 6.02
C GLU A 39 -6.52 13.98 5.50
N PHE A 40 -6.52 13.21 4.41
CA PHE A 40 -7.69 12.52 3.90
C PHE A 40 -8.31 11.60 4.96
N LEU A 41 -7.49 10.79 5.63
CA LEU A 41 -7.95 9.85 6.65
C LEU A 41 -8.40 10.52 7.93
N TYR A 42 -7.75 11.61 8.34
CA TYR A 42 -8.14 12.37 9.53
C TYR A 42 -9.44 13.13 9.34
N ASN A 43 -9.69 13.63 8.13
CA ASN A 43 -10.94 14.31 7.78
C ASN A 43 -12.10 13.35 7.48
N LEU A 44 -11.89 12.02 7.53
CA LEU A 44 -12.99 11.07 7.41
C LEU A 44 -13.97 11.22 8.58
N SER A 45 -15.26 11.25 8.25
CA SER A 45 -16.33 11.26 9.24
C SER A 45 -16.38 9.93 10.00
N ASP A 46 -16.88 9.95 11.24
CA ASP A 46 -17.00 8.76 12.06
C ASP A 46 -17.91 7.68 11.42
N THR A 47 -18.85 8.11 10.59
CA THR A 47 -19.68 7.23 9.77
C THR A 47 -18.86 6.48 8.71
N ILE A 48 -17.92 7.14 8.03
CA ILE A 48 -17.08 6.44 7.03
C ILE A 48 -16.11 5.49 7.74
N LYS A 49 -15.60 5.85 8.93
CA LYS A 49 -14.78 4.93 9.73
C LYS A 49 -15.56 3.67 10.11
N ALA A 50 -16.80 3.84 10.58
CA ALA A 50 -17.68 2.71 10.89
C ALA A 50 -18.02 1.88 9.63
N PHE A 51 -18.28 2.54 8.50
CA PHE A 51 -18.49 1.87 7.22
C PHE A 51 -17.25 1.11 6.76
N SER A 52 -16.03 1.65 6.93
CA SER A 52 -14.79 0.94 6.61
C SER A 52 -14.60 -0.30 7.48
N ILE A 53 -14.97 -0.26 8.76
CA ILE A 53 -14.95 -1.44 9.64
C ILE A 53 -15.98 -2.48 9.19
N LEU A 54 -17.19 -2.04 8.82
CA LEU A 54 -18.25 -2.93 8.37
C LEU A 54 -17.91 -3.57 7.01
N LEU A 55 -17.44 -2.77 6.05
CA LEU A 55 -16.94 -3.22 4.76
C LEU A 55 -15.75 -4.17 4.93
N LEU A 56 -14.84 -3.89 5.88
CA LEU A 56 -13.75 -4.80 6.19
C LEU A 56 -14.27 -6.14 6.70
N THR A 57 -15.21 -6.12 7.64
CA THR A 57 -15.75 -7.35 8.23
C THR A 57 -16.46 -8.19 7.17
N ASP A 58 -17.22 -7.55 6.28
CA ASP A 58 -17.88 -8.21 5.15
C ASP A 58 -16.90 -8.75 4.10
N LEU A 59 -15.84 -8.00 3.79
CA LEU A 59 -14.80 -8.43 2.86
C LEU A 59 -13.97 -9.57 3.47
N CYS A 60 -13.79 -9.55 4.80
CA CYS A 60 -13.16 -10.60 5.58
C CYS A 60 -13.97 -11.90 5.64
N ILE A 61 -15.29 -11.79 5.82
CA ILE A 61 -16.20 -12.94 5.79
C ILE A 61 -16.36 -13.46 4.35
N GLY A 62 -16.34 -12.56 3.36
CA GLY A 62 -16.31 -12.87 1.94
C GLY A 62 -15.09 -13.68 1.49
N PHE A 63 -14.02 -13.73 2.29
CA PHE A 63 -12.81 -14.54 2.02
C PHE A 63 -13.05 -16.06 1.99
N HIS A 64 -14.20 -16.54 2.46
CA HIS A 64 -14.52 -17.97 2.36
C HIS A 64 -14.91 -18.45 0.96
N SER A 65 -15.10 -17.54 -0.01
CA SER A 65 -15.34 -17.90 -1.41
C SER A 65 -14.12 -17.60 -2.30
N PRO A 66 -13.23 -18.58 -2.55
CA PRO A 66 -12.09 -18.41 -3.46
C PRO A 66 -12.53 -17.98 -4.87
N HIS A 67 -13.73 -18.35 -5.29
CA HIS A 67 -14.26 -18.05 -6.62
C HIS A 67 -14.61 -16.56 -6.82
N GLY A 68 -14.98 -15.84 -5.75
CA GLY A 68 -15.27 -14.40 -5.85
C GLY A 68 -14.01 -13.59 -6.18
N TRP A 69 -12.87 -13.96 -5.60
CA TRP A 69 -11.58 -13.36 -5.88
C TRP A 69 -11.06 -13.71 -7.26
N GLU A 70 -11.28 -14.94 -7.70
CA GLU A 70 -10.95 -15.40 -9.05
C GLU A 70 -11.66 -14.56 -10.13
N LEU A 71 -12.97 -14.30 -9.96
CA LEU A 71 -13.74 -13.46 -10.88
C LEU A 71 -13.30 -11.99 -10.84
N MET A 72 -13.07 -11.42 -9.65
CA MET A 72 -12.67 -10.02 -9.52
C MET A 72 -11.28 -9.76 -10.11
N ILE A 73 -10.29 -10.61 -9.76
CA ILE A 73 -8.93 -10.49 -10.29
C ILE A 73 -8.92 -10.87 -11.78
N GLY A 74 -9.68 -11.87 -12.20
CA GLY A 74 -9.82 -12.28 -13.60
C GLY A 74 -10.41 -11.17 -14.49
N TYR A 75 -11.38 -10.40 -13.98
CA TYR A 75 -11.92 -9.24 -14.72
C TYR A 75 -10.86 -8.17 -14.93
N ILE A 76 -10.13 -7.78 -13.88
CA ILE A 76 -9.05 -6.80 -13.97
C ILE A 76 -7.95 -7.31 -14.91
N TYR A 77 -7.53 -8.57 -14.78
CA TYR A 77 -6.48 -9.16 -15.61
C TYR A 77 -6.86 -9.25 -17.10
N LYS A 78 -8.15 -9.48 -17.40
CA LYS A 78 -8.64 -9.50 -18.77
C LYS A 78 -8.56 -8.13 -19.43
N ASP A 79 -8.89 -7.06 -18.70
CA ASP A 79 -8.77 -5.68 -19.19
C ASP A 79 -7.30 -5.27 -19.43
N PHE A 80 -6.37 -5.82 -18.64
CA PHE A 80 -4.94 -5.62 -18.86
C PHE A 80 -4.33 -6.53 -19.94
N GLY A 81 -5.10 -7.44 -20.56
CA GLY A 81 -4.67 -8.28 -21.69
C GLY A 81 -3.79 -9.48 -21.32
N PHE A 82 -3.67 -9.82 -20.03
CA PHE A 82 -2.85 -10.94 -19.56
C PHE A 82 -3.65 -12.24 -19.52
N ALA A 83 -4.00 -12.78 -20.69
CA ALA A 83 -4.96 -13.87 -20.82
C ALA A 83 -4.43 -15.29 -20.50
N HIS A 84 -3.19 -15.48 -20.02
CA HIS A 84 -2.54 -16.82 -20.05
C HIS A 84 -1.77 -17.23 -18.78
N TYR A 85 -1.89 -16.49 -17.67
CA TYR A 85 -1.16 -16.80 -16.44
C TYR A 85 -2.08 -17.31 -15.31
N GLU A 86 -2.87 -18.33 -15.60
CA GLU A 86 -3.78 -19.02 -14.66
C GLU A 86 -3.11 -19.38 -13.32
N GLN A 87 -1.83 -19.79 -13.35
CA GLN A 87 -1.11 -20.20 -12.15
C GLN A 87 -0.69 -19.00 -11.27
N ILE A 88 -0.38 -17.85 -11.87
CA ILE A 88 -0.12 -16.61 -11.14
C ILE A 88 -1.44 -16.04 -10.60
N LEU A 89 -2.52 -16.16 -11.38
CA LEU A 89 -3.87 -15.78 -10.96
C LEU A 89 -4.29 -16.57 -9.72
N SER A 90 -4.17 -17.91 -9.74
CA SER A 90 -4.50 -18.77 -8.61
C SER A 90 -3.67 -18.46 -7.36
N GLY A 91 -2.36 -18.23 -7.53
CA GLY A 91 -1.48 -17.82 -6.43
C GLY A 91 -1.85 -16.45 -5.83
N LEU A 92 -2.20 -15.48 -6.69
CA LEU A 92 -2.68 -14.16 -6.27
C LEU A 92 -4.03 -14.25 -5.57
N VAL A 93 -4.99 -14.96 -6.14
CA VAL A 93 -6.32 -15.20 -5.58
C VAL A 93 -6.23 -15.81 -4.17
N SER A 94 -5.24 -16.66 -3.92
CA SER A 94 -5.03 -17.26 -2.59
C SER A 94 -4.28 -16.33 -1.61
N THR A 95 -3.30 -15.56 -2.08
CA THR A 95 -2.40 -14.79 -1.20
C THR A 95 -2.87 -13.36 -0.95
N PHE A 96 -3.46 -12.73 -1.98
CA PHE A 96 -3.96 -11.37 -1.95
C PHE A 96 -4.98 -11.12 -0.83
N PRO A 97 -5.95 -12.02 -0.59
CA PRO A 97 -6.92 -11.85 0.51
C PRO A 97 -6.25 -11.78 1.89
N VAL A 98 -5.23 -12.63 2.11
CA VAL A 98 -4.49 -12.70 3.38
C VAL A 98 -3.62 -11.46 3.60
N ILE A 99 -2.95 -10.98 2.55
CA ILE A 99 -2.16 -9.74 2.62
C ILE A 99 -3.09 -8.55 2.89
N LEU A 100 -4.24 -8.51 2.22
CA LEU A 100 -5.22 -7.45 2.39
C LEU A 100 -5.77 -7.44 3.83
N ASP A 101 -6.15 -8.61 4.37
CA ASP A 101 -6.58 -8.77 5.77
C ASP A 101 -5.54 -8.26 6.77
N THR A 102 -4.27 -8.62 6.57
CA THR A 102 -3.19 -8.23 7.48
C THR A 102 -2.85 -6.73 7.40
N ILE A 103 -2.82 -6.14 6.20
CA ILE A 103 -2.66 -4.69 6.03
C ILE A 103 -3.80 -3.94 6.72
N PHE A 104 -5.04 -4.40 6.56
CA PHE A 104 -6.20 -3.74 7.17
C PHE A 104 -6.24 -3.89 8.68
N LYS A 105 -5.97 -5.07 9.24
CA LYS A 105 -5.82 -5.26 10.70
C LYS A 105 -4.75 -4.34 11.27
N TYR A 106 -3.58 -4.28 10.61
CA TYR A 106 -2.50 -3.39 11.01
C TYR A 106 -2.92 -1.91 10.94
N TRP A 107 -3.63 -1.51 9.88
CA TRP A 107 -4.11 -0.14 9.73
C TRP A 107 -5.13 0.23 10.79
N ILE A 108 -6.13 -0.62 11.05
CA ILE A 108 -7.12 -0.39 12.12
C ILE A 108 -6.42 -0.29 13.47
N PHE A 109 -5.50 -1.21 13.78
CA PHE A 109 -4.74 -1.17 15.03
C PHE A 109 -3.95 0.14 15.16
N ARG A 110 -3.24 0.54 14.10
CA ARG A 110 -2.48 1.80 14.08
C ARG A 110 -3.38 3.02 14.15
N TYR A 111 -4.55 3.00 13.52
CA TYR A 111 -5.54 4.07 13.56
C TYR A 111 -6.12 4.23 14.97
N LEU A 112 -6.60 3.14 15.57
CA LEU A 112 -7.13 3.14 16.95
C LEU A 112 -6.07 3.60 17.95
N ASN A 113 -4.83 3.11 17.84
CA ASN A 113 -3.74 3.54 18.71
C ASN A 113 -3.31 5.00 18.52
N ARG A 114 -3.50 5.57 17.33
CA ARG A 114 -3.15 6.98 17.05
C ARG A 114 -4.24 7.95 17.49
N VAL A 115 -5.50 7.50 17.56
CA VAL A 115 -6.64 8.29 18.04
C VAL A 115 -6.73 8.28 19.58
N SER A 116 -6.29 7.21 20.25
CA SER A 116 -6.35 7.13 21.71
C SER A 116 -5.14 6.37 22.31
N PRO A 117 -4.10 7.09 22.80
CA PRO A 117 -2.97 6.49 23.51
C PRO A 117 -3.39 5.77 24.80
N SER A 118 -4.54 6.12 25.38
CA SER A 118 -5.06 5.52 26.62
C SER A 118 -5.59 4.10 26.42
N LEU A 119 -5.94 3.67 25.20
CA LEU A 119 -6.36 2.29 24.91
C LEU A 119 -5.20 1.28 25.01
N VAL A 120 -3.98 1.71 24.65
CA VAL A 120 -2.75 0.91 24.85
C VAL A 120 -2.47 0.69 26.33
N VAL A 121 -2.69 1.71 27.16
CA VAL A 121 -2.51 1.63 28.61
C VAL A 121 -3.52 0.68 29.24
N ILE A 122 -4.76 0.68 28.78
CA ILE A 122 -5.80 -0.25 29.25
C ILE A 122 -5.50 -1.70 28.83
N TYR A 123 -5.02 -1.93 27.59
CA TYR A 123 -4.61 -3.27 27.15
C TYR A 123 -3.45 -3.83 27.97
N HIS A 124 -2.45 -2.99 28.29
CA HIS A 124 -1.38 -3.39 29.19
C HIS A 124 -1.88 -3.68 30.61
N ALA A 125 -2.81 -2.88 31.13
CA ALA A 125 -3.39 -3.09 32.46
C ALA A 125 -4.33 -4.32 32.57
N ILE A 126 -4.82 -4.85 31.45
CA ILE A 126 -5.64 -6.07 31.40
C ILE A 126 -4.79 -7.33 31.18
N ASN A 127 -3.59 -7.16 30.60
CA ASN A 127 -2.67 -8.25 30.29
C ASN A 127 -1.60 -8.49 31.36
N ASP A 128 -1.54 -7.64 32.39
CA ASP A 128 -0.90 -7.91 33.69
C ASP A 128 -1.92 -8.52 34.67
#